data_AF-A0A3B8PKH2-F1
#
_entry.id   AF-A0A3B8PKH2-F1
#
_cell.length_a   1.000
_cell.length_b   1.000
_cell.length_c   1.000
_cell.angle_alpha   90.00
_cell.angle_beta   90.00
_cell.angle_gamma   90.00
#
_symmetry.space_group_name_H-M   'P 1'
#
loop_
_entity.id
_entity.type
_entity.pdbx_description
1 polymer ?
#
loop_
_entity_poly.entity_id
_entity_poly.type
_entity_poly.pdbx_seq_one_letter_code
_entity_poly.pdbx_strand_id
1 'polypeptide(L)'
;MVLDWRAVRDTLLALLPPVAGGVVMLGAMQWLKVPLNPANLIVLPLVLGIGVDDGVHVLHDFRARGGHYVMSSSTIHGVLLTSLTSMIGFGTLMIASHRGLSSLGLVLLLGVGSCLLVALVPLPAVLRLVSESQRIPRR
;
A
#
# COMPACT_ATOMS: atom_id res chain seq x y z
N MET A 1 2.67 13.71 -25.68
CA MET A 1 3.91 12.89 -25.70
C MET A 1 4.72 13.18 -24.44
N VAL A 2 4.21 12.79 -23.26
CA VAL A 2 4.89 13.04 -21.97
C VAL A 2 5.09 11.70 -21.26
N LEU A 3 5.58 10.71 -22.00
CA LEU A 3 6.04 9.47 -21.40
C LEU A 3 7.49 9.67 -20.97
N ASP A 4 7.67 10.52 -19.96
CA ASP A 4 8.95 10.66 -19.29
C ASP A 4 9.23 9.32 -18.60
N TRP A 5 10.30 8.63 -18.98
CA TRP A 5 10.63 7.29 -18.47
C TRP A 5 10.69 7.26 -16.92
N ARG A 6 11.05 8.40 -16.32
CA ARG A 6 11.04 8.62 -14.88
C ARG A 6 9.63 8.59 -14.28
N ALA A 7 8.65 9.19 -14.94
CA ALA A 7 7.26 9.19 -14.48
C ALA A 7 6.66 7.79 -14.50
N VAL A 8 6.92 7.01 -15.56
CA VAL A 8 6.45 5.62 -15.66
C VAL A 8 7.05 4.73 -14.57
N ARG A 9 8.37 4.81 -14.33
CA ARG A 9 9.02 4.05 -13.26
C ARG A 9 8.42 4.39 -11.90
N ASP A 10 8.21 5.67 -11.65
CA ASP A 10 7.70 6.16 -10.38
C ASP A 10 6.23 5.74 -10.16
N THR A 11 5.40 5.73 -11.20
CA THR A 11 4.05 5.14 -11.14
C THR A 11 4.09 3.64 -10.83
N LEU A 12 4.99 2.89 -11.45
CA LEU A 12 5.16 1.46 -11.16
C LEU A 12 5.62 1.20 -9.72
N LEU A 13 6.47 2.05 -9.17
CA LEU A 13 6.90 1.97 -7.77
C LEU A 13 5.76 2.30 -6.80
N ALA A 14 4.92 3.29 -7.12
CA ALA A 14 3.73 3.60 -6.32
C ALA A 14 2.65 2.49 -6.35
N LEU A 15 2.65 1.65 -7.39
CA LEU A 15 1.78 0.48 -7.50
C LEU A 15 2.27 -0.73 -6.68
N LEU A 16 3.47 -0.67 -6.11
CA LEU A 16 4.03 -1.80 -5.36
C LEU A 16 3.23 -2.12 -4.08
N PRO A 17 2.88 -1.16 -3.19
CA PRO A 17 2.02 -1.42 -2.04
C PRO A 17 0.66 -2.05 -2.36
N PRO A 18 -0.15 -1.54 -3.30
CA PRO A 18 -1.47 -2.11 -3.57
C PRO A 18 -1.39 -3.49 -4.23
N VAL A 19 -0.38 -3.75 -5.08
CA VAL A 19 -0.22 -5.06 -5.73
C VAL A 19 0.27 -6.11 -4.74
N ALA A 20 1.40 -5.85 -4.07
CA ALA A 20 1.96 -6.82 -3.12
C ALA A 20 1.11 -6.93 -1.85
N GLY A 21 0.53 -5.83 -1.38
CA GLY A 21 -0.46 -5.81 -0.30
C GLY A 21 -1.69 -6.63 -0.67
N GLY A 22 -2.26 -6.42 -1.86
CA GLY A 22 -3.36 -7.24 -2.36
C GLY A 22 -3.05 -8.75 -2.38
N VAL A 23 -1.83 -9.15 -2.78
CA VAL A 23 -1.40 -10.56 -2.72
C VAL A 23 -1.33 -11.06 -1.27
N VAL A 24 -0.74 -10.28 -0.35
CA VAL A 24 -0.68 -10.63 1.08
C VAL A 24 -2.07 -10.73 1.68
N MET A 25 -2.98 -9.82 1.34
CA MET A 25 -4.38 -9.84 1.74
C MET A 25 -5.07 -11.12 1.27
N LEU A 26 -4.96 -11.48 -0.01
CA LEU A 26 -5.54 -12.71 -0.56
C LEU A 26 -4.97 -13.96 0.13
N GLY A 27 -3.66 -13.98 0.41
CA GLY A 27 -3.03 -15.04 1.19
C GLY A 27 -3.56 -15.12 2.63
N ALA A 28 -3.74 -13.98 3.29
CA ALA A 28 -4.30 -13.89 4.64
C ALA A 28 -5.77 -14.35 4.67
N MET A 29 -6.57 -14.00 3.67
CA MET A 29 -7.95 -14.47 3.52
C MET A 29 -8.02 -15.99 3.40
N GLN A 30 -7.12 -16.59 2.61
CA GLN A 30 -7.05 -18.03 2.46
C GLN A 30 -6.67 -18.71 3.78
N TRP A 31 -5.72 -18.14 4.52
CA TRP A 31 -5.31 -18.66 5.82
C TRP A 31 -6.41 -18.57 6.87
N LEU A 32 -7.17 -17.47 6.88
CA LEU A 32 -8.30 -17.21 7.77
C LEU A 32 -9.61 -17.87 7.30
N LYS A 33 -9.60 -18.60 6.18
CA LYS A 33 -10.76 -19.26 5.57
C LYS A 33 -11.93 -18.30 5.30
N VAL A 34 -11.63 -17.06 4.91
CA VAL A 34 -12.63 -16.06 4.57
C VAL A 34 -13.01 -16.22 3.10
N PRO A 35 -14.25 -16.59 2.76
CA PRO A 35 -14.63 -16.84 1.39
C PRO A 35 -14.67 -15.54 0.58
N LEU A 36 -14.16 -15.58 -0.65
CA LEU A 36 -14.42 -14.53 -1.63
C LEU A 36 -15.88 -14.62 -2.06
N ASN A 37 -16.65 -13.59 -1.72
CA ASN A 37 -18.04 -13.43 -2.10
C ASN A 37 -18.20 -12.13 -2.92
N PRO A 38 -19.34 -11.92 -3.60
CA PRO A 38 -19.54 -10.71 -4.41
C PRO A 38 -19.40 -9.40 -3.62
N ALA A 39 -19.72 -9.37 -2.32
CA ALA A 39 -19.53 -8.19 -1.49
C ALA A 39 -18.04 -7.87 -1.26
N ASN A 40 -17.23 -8.90 -1.02
CA ASN A 40 -15.78 -8.76 -0.83
C ASN A 40 -15.05 -8.37 -2.12
N LEU A 41 -15.64 -8.61 -3.30
CA LEU A 41 -15.02 -8.26 -4.58
C LEU A 41 -14.80 -6.74 -4.72
N ILE A 42 -15.66 -5.94 -4.08
CA ILE A 42 -15.56 -4.47 -4.04
C ILE A 42 -14.32 -4.01 -3.25
N VAL A 43 -13.78 -4.86 -2.39
CA VAL A 43 -12.59 -4.54 -1.59
C VAL A 43 -11.34 -4.42 -2.46
N LEU A 44 -11.25 -5.16 -3.57
CA LEU A 44 -10.10 -5.10 -4.47
C LEU A 44 -9.83 -3.68 -5.00
N PRO A 45 -10.78 -2.99 -5.67
CA PRO A 45 -10.55 -1.62 -6.13
C PRO A 45 -10.36 -0.62 -4.98
N LEU A 46 -10.99 -0.84 -3.82
CA LEU A 46 -10.78 -0.01 -2.63
C LEU A 46 -9.34 -0.10 -2.12
N VAL A 47 -8.83 -1.32 -1.96
CA VAL A 47 -7.45 -1.59 -1.50
C VAL A 47 -6.43 -1.08 -2.52
N LEU A 48 -6.73 -1.20 -3.82
CA LEU A 48 -5.89 -0.59 -4.85
C LEU A 48 -5.81 0.93 -4.67
N GLY A 49 -6.94 1.62 -4.50
CA GLY A 49 -6.96 3.07 -4.30
C GLY A 49 -6.19 3.52 -3.06
N ILE A 50 -6.45 2.87 -1.91
CA ILE A 50 -5.79 3.19 -0.65
C ILE A 50 -4.30 2.88 -0.71
N GLY A 51 -3.91 1.71 -1.24
CA GLY A 51 -2.51 1.33 -1.33
C GLY A 51 -1.72 2.22 -2.30
N VAL A 52 -2.31 2.70 -3.39
CA VAL A 52 -1.67 3.69 -4.27
C VAL A 52 -1.40 4.99 -3.50
N ASP A 53 -2.32 5.45 -2.64
CA ASP A 53 -2.12 6.66 -1.82
C ASP A 53 -0.93 6.52 -0.87
N ASP A 54 -0.79 5.38 -0.18
CA ASP A 54 0.36 5.07 0.67
C ASP A 54 1.67 5.09 -0.15
N GLY A 55 1.65 4.46 -1.34
CA GLY A 55 2.78 4.43 -2.25
C GLY A 55 3.20 5.81 -2.75
N VAL A 56 2.22 6.67 -3.06
CA VAL A 56 2.44 8.05 -3.50
C VAL A 56 3.04 8.91 -2.38
N HIS A 57 2.57 8.78 -1.15
CA HIS A 57 3.14 9.50 0.00
C HIS A 57 4.62 9.17 0.22
N VAL A 58 4.96 7.88 0.17
CA VAL A 58 6.34 7.40 0.31
C VAL A 58 7.22 7.85 -0.86
N LEU A 59 6.72 7.74 -2.08
CA LEU A 59 7.42 8.17 -3.28
C LEU A 59 7.64 9.69 -3.33
N HIS A 60 6.68 10.47 -2.83
CA HIS A 60 6.81 11.92 -2.72
C HIS A 60 7.95 12.29 -1.76
N ASP A 61 8.02 11.64 -0.59
CA ASP A 61 9.13 11.81 0.36
C ASP A 61 10.48 11.41 -0.24
N PHE A 62 10.52 10.31 -1.01
CA PHE A 62 11.71 9.89 -1.75
C PHE A 62 12.23 10.96 -2.71
N ARG A 63 11.33 11.57 -3.48
CA ARG A 63 11.69 12.64 -4.43
C ARG A 63 12.17 13.92 -3.72
N ALA A 64 11.60 14.24 -2.56
CA ALA A 64 11.95 15.44 -1.80
C ALA A 64 13.35 15.37 -1.17
N ARG A 65 13.80 14.17 -0.78
CA ARG A 65 15.04 14.01 0.01
C ARG A 65 16.32 13.96 -0.82
N GLY A 66 16.28 13.35 -2.01
CA GLY A 66 17.45 13.19 -2.88
C GLY A 66 18.58 12.35 -2.27
N GLY A 67 19.40 11.70 -3.09
CA GLY A 67 20.54 10.92 -2.60
C GLY A 67 20.15 9.63 -1.88
N HIS A 68 20.79 9.32 -0.73
CA HIS A 68 20.60 8.06 -0.02
C HIS A 68 19.26 8.07 0.73
N TYR A 69 18.31 7.27 0.27
CA TYR A 69 16.95 7.38 0.77
C TYR A 69 16.79 6.82 2.19
N VAL A 70 16.26 7.65 3.09
CA VAL A 70 15.72 7.23 4.37
C VAL A 70 14.37 7.91 4.52
N MET A 71 13.32 7.12 4.74
CA MET A 71 11.97 7.64 4.87
C MET A 71 11.88 8.62 6.03
N SER A 72 11.18 9.74 5.83
CA SER A 72 10.90 10.71 6.89
C SER A 72 10.07 10.12 8.02
N SER A 73 10.38 10.45 9.26
CA SER A 73 9.48 10.19 10.40
C SER A 73 8.09 10.78 10.17
N SER A 74 7.98 11.94 9.51
CA SER A 74 6.68 12.56 9.18
C SER A 74 5.86 11.71 8.23
N THR A 75 6.51 11.12 7.21
CA THR A 75 5.84 10.25 6.23
C THR A 75 5.45 8.92 6.86
N ILE A 76 6.33 8.33 7.67
CA ILE A 76 6.03 7.12 8.44
C ILE A 76 4.79 7.36 9.32
N HIS A 77 4.77 8.45 10.09
CA HIS A 77 3.64 8.77 10.96
C HIS A 77 2.38 9.11 10.17
N GLY A 78 2.49 9.82 9.04
CA GLY A 78 1.35 10.15 8.19
C GLY A 78 0.69 8.91 7.59
N VAL A 79 1.49 8.01 7.00
CA VAL A 79 1.00 6.74 6.42
C VAL A 79 0.46 5.82 7.51
N LEU A 80 1.12 5.72 8.67
CA LEU A 80 0.61 4.96 9.82
C LEU A 80 -0.75 5.50 10.31
N LEU A 81 -0.87 6.82 10.50
CA LEU A 81 -2.06 7.43 11.07
C LEU A 81 -3.25 7.33 10.12
N THR A 82 -3.04 7.57 8.83
CA THR A 82 -4.07 7.45 7.79
C THR A 82 -4.56 6.00 7.69
N SER A 83 -3.64 5.05 7.53
CA SER A 83 -3.96 3.63 7.48
C SER A 83 -4.65 3.14 8.75
N LEU A 84 -4.18 3.55 9.94
CA LEU A 84 -4.80 3.15 11.21
C LEU A 84 -6.21 3.70 11.36
N THR A 85 -6.43 4.96 10.97
CA THR A 85 -7.77 5.56 10.97
C THR A 85 -8.70 4.83 10.01
N SER A 86 -8.23 4.49 8.80
CA SER A 86 -8.99 3.69 7.84
C SER A 86 -9.29 2.29 8.37
N MET A 87 -8.31 1.62 8.98
CA MET A 87 -8.49 0.32 9.61
C MET A 87 -9.54 0.35 10.72
N ILE A 88 -9.52 1.38 11.58
CA ILE A 88 -10.55 1.57 12.61
C ILE A 88 -11.91 1.79 11.95
N GLY A 89 -12.00 2.67 10.95
CA GLY A 89 -13.23 2.96 10.21
C GLY A 89 -13.85 1.73 9.57
N PHE A 90 -13.08 0.95 8.81
CA PHE A 90 -13.54 -0.31 8.22
C PHE A 90 -13.78 -1.41 9.23
N GLY A 91 -13.00 -1.44 10.32
CA GLY A 91 -13.19 -2.36 11.44
C GLY A 91 -14.57 -2.23 12.07
N THR A 92 -15.18 -1.03 12.07
CA THR A 92 -16.57 -0.86 12.55
C THR A 92 -17.58 -1.68 11.76
N LEU A 93 -17.34 -1.96 10.47
CA LEU A 93 -18.21 -2.79 9.64
C LEU A 93 -18.27 -4.23 10.11
N MET A 94 -17.24 -4.71 10.85
CA MET A 94 -17.23 -6.06 11.42
C MET A 94 -18.36 -6.28 12.44
N ILE A 95 -18.86 -5.21 13.06
CA ILE A 95 -19.97 -5.23 14.02
C ILE A 95 -21.34 -5.35 13.32
N ALA A 96 -21.40 -5.16 12.00
CA ALA A 96 -22.65 -5.21 11.26
C ALA A 96 -23.30 -6.60 11.30
N SER A 97 -24.62 -6.63 11.54
CA SER A 97 -25.41 -7.87 11.57
C SER A 97 -25.44 -8.61 10.23
N HIS A 98 -25.25 -7.89 9.12
CA HIS A 98 -25.22 -8.48 7.79
C HIS A 98 -23.85 -9.11 7.52
N ARG A 99 -23.82 -10.45 7.34
CA ARG A 99 -22.57 -11.23 7.14
C ARG A 99 -21.69 -10.70 6.01
N GLY A 100 -22.28 -10.20 4.92
CA GLY A 100 -21.53 -9.60 3.82
C GLY A 100 -20.78 -8.34 4.23
N LEU A 101 -21.36 -7.49 5.08
CA LEU A 101 -20.72 -6.25 5.55
C LEU A 101 -19.64 -6.55 6.60
N SER A 102 -19.91 -7.50 7.49
CA SER A 102 -18.93 -7.94 8.49
C SER A 102 -17.68 -8.54 7.83
N SER A 103 -17.87 -9.41 6.82
CA SER A 103 -16.76 -9.95 6.03
C SER A 103 -16.02 -8.86 5.25
N LEU A 104 -16.74 -7.89 4.68
CA LEU A 104 -16.14 -6.78 3.93
C LEU A 104 -15.23 -5.95 4.84
N GLY A 105 -15.67 -5.63 6.06
CA GLY A 105 -14.86 -4.93 7.06
C GLY A 105 -13.56 -5.64 7.39
N LEU A 106 -13.63 -6.96 7.61
CA LEU A 106 -12.45 -7.78 7.87
C LEU A 106 -11.48 -7.79 6.67
N VAL A 107 -11.99 -7.97 5.45
CA VAL A 107 -11.14 -8.00 4.25
C VAL A 107 -10.49 -6.65 4.00
N LEU A 108 -11.20 -5.53 4.24
CA LEU A 108 -10.61 -4.18 4.17
C LEU A 108 -9.54 -3.97 5.23
N LEU A 109 -9.76 -4.45 6.46
CA LEU A 109 -8.76 -4.37 7.53
C LEU A 109 -7.48 -5.08 7.12
N LEU A 110 -7.58 -6.30 6.59
CA LEU A 110 -6.44 -7.06 6.07
C LEU A 110 -5.79 -6.36 4.88
N GLY A 111 -6.60 -5.82 3.95
CA GLY A 111 -6.13 -5.11 2.78
C GLY A 111 -5.32 -3.87 3.13
N VAL A 112 -5.89 -2.95 3.92
CA VAL A 112 -5.20 -1.73 4.36
C VAL A 112 -3.97 -2.09 5.20
N GLY A 113 -4.08 -3.03 6.15
CA GLY A 113 -2.95 -3.47 6.94
C GLY A 113 -1.81 -4.06 6.10
N SER A 114 -2.14 -4.83 5.05
CA SER A 114 -1.15 -5.38 4.14
C SER A 114 -0.48 -4.31 3.27
N CYS A 115 -1.25 -3.34 2.73
CA CYS A 115 -0.70 -2.20 1.99
C CYS A 115 0.24 -1.37 2.87
N LEU A 116 -0.16 -1.08 4.11
CA LEU A 116 0.64 -0.37 5.10
C LEU A 116 1.98 -1.08 5.36
N LEU A 117 1.94 -2.40 5.61
CA LEU A 117 3.14 -3.20 5.81
C LEU A 117 4.08 -3.13 4.61
N VAL A 118 3.52 -3.22 3.39
CA VAL A 118 4.32 -3.14 2.16
C VAL A 118 4.89 -1.74 1.93
N ALA A 119 4.11 -0.70 2.20
CA ALA A 119 4.51 0.70 2.03
C ALA A 119 5.62 1.12 3.00
N LEU A 120 5.64 0.60 4.23
CA LEU A 120 6.62 0.99 5.23
C LEU A 120 7.90 0.14 5.24
N VAL A 121 7.89 -1.05 4.63
CA VAL A 121 9.03 -1.99 4.70
C VAL A 121 9.59 -2.32 3.31
N PRO A 122 8.90 -3.09 2.44
CA PRO A 122 9.35 -3.36 1.08
C PRO A 122 9.61 -2.11 0.23
N LEU A 123 8.66 -1.17 0.19
CA LEU A 123 8.76 -0.02 -0.70
C LEU A 123 10.01 0.84 -0.43
N PRO A 124 10.32 1.28 0.80
CA PRO A 124 11.53 2.05 1.06
C PRO A 124 12.81 1.24 0.83
N ALA A 125 12.79 -0.08 1.03
CA ALA A 125 13.93 -0.94 0.70
C ALA A 125 14.21 -0.95 -0.82
N VAL A 126 13.15 -1.06 -1.64
CA VAL A 126 13.26 -0.96 -3.09
C VAL A 126 13.73 0.43 -3.52
N LEU A 127 13.18 1.50 -2.93
CA LEU A 127 13.57 2.87 -3.24
C LEU A 127 15.03 3.16 -2.86
N ARG A 128 15.54 2.58 -1.77
CA ARG A 128 16.96 2.64 -1.41
C ARG A 128 17.84 2.01 -2.48
N LEU A 129 17.53 0.79 -2.92
CA LEU A 129 18.28 0.11 -3.98
C LEU A 129 18.27 0.90 -5.30
N VAL A 130 17.12 1.47 -5.66
CA VAL A 130 17.00 2.35 -6.83
C VAL A 130 17.87 3.60 -6.68
N SER A 131 17.91 4.20 -5.49
CA SER A 131 18.74 5.38 -5.21
C SER A 131 20.24 5.10 -5.33
N GLU A 132 20.68 3.93 -4.88
CA GLU A 132 22.07 3.48 -4.97
C GLU A 132 22.46 3.17 -6.41
N SER A 133 21.58 2.51 -7.18
CA SER A 133 21.82 2.21 -8.59
C SER A 133 22.00 3.48 -9.44
N GLN A 134 21.33 4.59 -9.09
CA GLN A 134 21.52 5.86 -9.78
C GLN A 134 22.81 6.61 -9.40
N ARG A 135 23.52 6.18 -8.34
CA ARG A 135 24.82 6.74 -7.95
C ARG A 135 26.01 6.09 -8.63
N ILE A 136 25.85 4.91 -9.25
CA ILE A 136 26.95 4.29 -10.00
C ILE A 136 27.20 5.14 -11.25
N PRO A 137 28.34 5.85 -11.35
CA PRO A 137 28.64 6.64 -12.54
C PRO A 137 28.75 5.67 -13.70
N ARG A 138 27.94 5.87 -14.74
CA ARG A 138 28.25 5.34 -16.07
C ARG A 138 29.63 5.88 -16.45
N ARG A 139 30.67 5.08 -16.22
CA ARG A 139 31.96 5.21 -16.91
C ARG A 139 31.79 4.79 -18.36
#